data_AF-A0A098T8W5-F1
#
_entry.id   AF-A0A098T8W5-F1
#
_cell.length_a   1.000
_cell.length_b   1.000
_cell.length_c   1.000
_cell.angle_alpha   90.00
_cell.angle_beta   90.00
_cell.angle_gamma   90.00
#
_symmetry.space_group_name_H-M   'P 1'
#
loop_
_entity.id
_entity.type
_entity.pdbx_description
1 polymer ?
#
loop_
_entity_poly.entity_id
_entity_poly.type
_entity_poly.pdbx_seq_one_letter_code
_entity_poly.pdbx_strand_id
1 'polypeptide(L)' 'MTSIMTNASAMSALQTLRSINSDMESTQNRISSGYRVQSAADNSAYWSIATTMRSDNKALGTVQ' A
#
# COMPACT_ATOMS: atom_id res chain seq x y z
N MET A 1 -2.00 34.49 24.72
CA MET A 1 -1.99 33.18 24.03
C MET A 1 -2.55 33.38 22.64
N THR A 2 -1.72 33.89 21.76
CA THR A 2 -2.04 34.22 20.38
C THR A 2 -1.81 32.98 19.52
N SER A 3 -2.88 32.55 18.85
CA SER A 3 -3.02 31.35 18.03
C SER A 3 -2.18 31.37 16.73
N ILE A 4 -0.92 31.81 16.83
CA ILE A 4 0.01 32.02 15.71
C ILE A 4 1.19 31.02 15.77
N MET A 5 1.64 30.61 16.96
CA MET A 5 2.83 29.74 17.11
C MET A 5 2.53 28.25 17.21
N THR A 6 1.30 27.84 17.57
CA THR A 6 0.91 26.42 17.67
C THR A 6 -0.53 26.25 17.24
N ASN A 7 -0.76 26.30 15.94
CA ASN A 7 -2.07 26.03 15.36
C ASN A 7 -2.31 24.52 15.34
N ALA A 8 -2.81 23.96 16.44
CA ALA A 8 -3.07 22.53 16.59
C ALA A 8 -3.96 21.97 15.46
N SER A 9 -4.94 22.75 15.00
CA SER A 9 -5.76 22.40 13.83
C SER A 9 -4.94 22.28 12.54
N ALA A 10 -3.99 23.18 12.29
CA ALA A 10 -3.11 23.09 11.13
C ALA A 10 -2.12 21.92 11.23
N MET A 11 -1.65 21.56 12.43
CA MET A 11 -0.80 20.39 12.63
C MET A 11 -1.55 19.08 12.41
N SER A 12 -2.79 18.96 12.91
CA SER A 12 -3.66 17.80 12.63
C SER A 12 -4.00 17.70 11.15
N ALA A 13 -4.32 18.82 10.50
CA ALA A 13 -4.54 18.86 9.05
C ALA A 13 -3.27 18.46 8.27
N LEU A 14 -2.09 18.95 8.67
CA LEU A 14 -0.82 18.57 8.05
C LEU A 14 -0.49 17.08 8.26
N GLN A 15 -0.79 16.52 9.43
CA GLN A 15 -0.65 15.08 9.68
C GLN A 15 -1.59 14.27 8.78
N THR A 16 -2.85 14.69 8.65
CA THR A 16 -3.81 14.08 7.71
C THR A 16 -3.33 14.19 6.27
N LEU A 17 -2.84 15.36 5.84
CA LEU A 17 -2.30 15.56 4.50
C LEU A 17 -1.07 14.68 4.23
N ARG A 18 -0.18 14.50 5.22
CA ARG A 18 0.96 13.59 5.13
C ARG A 18 0.51 12.14 4.99
N SER A 19 -0.49 11.71 5.77
CA SER A 19 -1.10 10.38 5.66
C SER A 19 -1.73 10.16 4.27
N ILE A 20 -2.49 11.14 3.78
CA ILE A 20 -3.09 11.09 2.44
C ILE A 20 -1.99 10.99 1.37
N ASN A 21 -0.90 11.72 1.52
CA ASN A 21 0.21 11.68 0.58
C ASN A 21 0.88 10.29 0.55
N SER A 22 1.13 9.68 1.71
CA SER A 22 1.67 8.30 1.77
C SER A 22 0.70 7.25 1.23
N ASP A 23 -0.60 7.41 1.49
CA ASP A 23 -1.63 6.50 0.96
C ASP A 23 -1.75 6.63 -0.56
N MET A 24 -1.62 7.85 -1.08
CA MET A 24 -1.61 8.13 -2.51
C MET A 24 -0.37 7.53 -3.19
N GLU A 25 0.81 7.62 -2.57
CA GLU A 25 2.03 6.97 -3.08
C GLU A 25 1.88 5.44 -3.14
N SER A 26 1.33 4.83 -2.09
CA SER A 26 1.03 3.39 -2.09
C SER A 26 0.02 3.02 -3.18
N THR A 27 -1.03 3.83 -3.35
CA THR A 27 -2.04 3.64 -4.39
C THR A 27 -1.42 3.77 -5.79
N GLN A 28 -0.57 4.78 -5.99
CA GLN A 28 0.12 4.99 -7.26
C GLN A 28 1.07 3.84 -7.61
N ASN A 29 1.77 3.29 -6.62
CA ASN A 29 2.62 2.10 -6.79
C ASN A 29 1.79 0.86 -7.14
N ARG A 30 0.61 0.69 -6.55
CA ARG A 30 -0.34 -0.40 -6.90
C ARG A 30 -0.92 -0.24 -8.31
N ILE A 31 -1.26 0.98 -8.71
CA ILE A 31 -1.76 1.29 -10.06
C ILE A 31 -0.65 1.02 -11.09
N SER A 32 0.58 1.46 -10.81
CA SER A 32 1.69 1.31 -11.74
C SER A 32 2.15 -0.14 -11.88
N SER A 33 2.13 -0.93 -10.81
CA SER A 33 2.51 -2.35 -10.85
C SER A 33 1.35 -3.26 -11.26
N GLY A 34 0.11 -2.80 -11.16
CA GLY A 34 -1.10 -3.60 -11.34
C GLY A 34 -1.34 -4.65 -10.23
N TYR A 35 -0.47 -4.71 -9.22
CA TYR A 35 -0.56 -5.68 -8.13
C TYR A 35 -0.86 -5.00 -6.80
N ARG A 36 -1.86 -5.51 -6.09
CA ARG A 36 -2.25 -5.00 -4.75
C ARG A 36 -1.18 -5.26 -3.68
N VAL A 37 -0.30 -6.23 -3.90
CA VAL A 37 0.84 -6.59 -3.03
C VAL A 37 2.05 -6.70 -3.94
N GLN A 38 2.89 -5.66 -3.92
CA GLN A 38 4.06 -5.57 -4.80
C GLN A 38 5.28 -6.27 -4.18
N SER A 39 5.46 -6.17 -2.86
CA SER A 39 6.59 -6.78 -2.15
C SER A 39 6.14 -7.76 -1.05
N ALA A 40 7.01 -8.72 -0.69
CA ALA A 40 6.81 -9.61 0.45
C ALA A 40 6.83 -8.86 1.80
N ALA A 41 7.33 -7.63 1.83
CA ALA A 41 7.37 -6.78 3.02
C ALA A 41 6.02 -6.12 3.31
N ASP A 42 5.18 -5.88 2.29
CA ASP A 42 3.87 -5.23 2.46
C ASP A 42 2.86 -6.15 3.17
N ASN A 43 2.96 -7.45 2.95
CA ASN A 43 2.21 -8.49 3.68
C ASN A 43 2.81 -9.87 3.37
N SER A 44 3.72 -10.36 4.21
CA SER A 44 4.42 -11.62 3.99
C SER A 44 3.46 -12.82 3.87
N ALA A 45 2.43 -12.88 4.71
CA ALA A 45 1.42 -13.94 4.67
C ALA A 45 0.60 -13.91 3.37
N TYR A 46 0.14 -12.73 2.94
CA TYR A 46 -0.62 -12.59 1.69
C TYR A 46 0.25 -12.81 0.45
N TRP A 47 1.53 -12.46 0.51
CA TRP A 47 2.49 -12.71 -0.57
C TRP A 47 2.79 -14.20 -0.73
N SER A 48 2.95 -14.95 0.37
CA SER A 48 3.10 -16.41 0.33
C SER A 48 1.90 -17.09 -0.31
N ILE A 49 0.68 -16.72 0.10
CA ILE A 49 -0.57 -17.28 -0.47
C ILE A 49 -0.70 -16.90 -1.96
N ALA A 50 -0.45 -15.65 -2.33
CA ALA A 50 -0.50 -15.21 -3.72
C ALA A 50 0.55 -15.92 -4.61
N THR A 51 1.72 -16.24 -4.06
CA THR A 51 2.78 -16.96 -4.76
C THR A 51 2.42 -18.43 -4.95
N THR A 52 1.90 -19.09 -3.92
CA THR A 52 1.37 -20.45 -4.02
C THR A 52 0.23 -20.52 -5.03
N MET A 53 -0.73 -19.60 -4.98
CA MET A 53 -1.83 -19.55 -5.98
C MET A 53 -1.33 -19.33 -7.42
N ARG A 54 -0.31 -18.48 -7.63
CA ARG A 54 0.33 -18.34 -8.96
C ARG A 54 1.03 -19.62 -9.41
N SER A 55 1.68 -20.33 -8.49
CA SER A 55 2.33 -21.62 -8.75
C SER A 55 1.31 -22.68 -9.14
N ASP A 56 0.21 -22.78 -8.41
CA ASP A 56 -0.87 -23.74 -8.66
C ASP A 56 -1.54 -23.47 -10.02
N ASN A 57 -1.78 -22.20 -10.36
CA ASN A 57 -2.38 -21.86 -11.65
C ASN A 57 -1.44 -22.19 -12.83
N LYS A 58 -0.12 -21.99 -12.68
CA LYS A 58 0.85 -22.44 -13.68
C LYS A 58 0.88 -23.96 -13.81
N ALA A 59 0.86 -24.68 -12.69
CA ALA A 59 0.87 -26.13 -12.67
C ALA A 59 -0.36 -26.72 -13.38
N LEU A 60 -1.55 -26.14 -13.15
CA LEU A 60 -2.79 -26.53 -13.83
C LEU A 60 -2.74 -26.22 -15.34
N GLY A 61 -2.15 -25.09 -15.73
CA GLY A 61 -1.99 -24.73 -17.15
C GLY A 61 -0.99 -25.61 -17.91
N THR A 62 0.03 -26.16 -17.25
CA THR A 62 1.01 -27.07 -17.88
C THR A 62 0.50 -28.50 -18.09
N VAL A 63 -0.65 -28.87 -17.54
CA VAL A 63 -1.23 -30.22 -17.64
C VAL A 63 -2.25 -30.33 -18.79
N GLN A 64 -2.57 -29.23 -19.49
CA GLN A 64 -3.46 -29.20 -20.66
C GLN A 64 -2.70 -29.29 -21.98
#